data_AF-A0AAP4CY07-F1
#
_entry.id   AF-A0AAP4CY07-F1
#
_cell.length_a   1.000
_cell.length_b   1.000
_cell.length_c   1.000
_cell.angle_alpha   90.00
_cell.angle_beta   90.00
_cell.angle_gamma   90.00
#
_symmetry.space_group_name_H-M   'P 1'
#
loop_
_entity.id
_entity.type
_entity.pdbx_description
1 polymer ?
#
loop_
_entity_poly.entity_id
_entity_poly.type
_entity_poly.pdbx_seq_one_letter_code
_entity_poly.pdbx_strand_id
1 'polypeptide(L)' 'MNTRTRTVSVHSQALNRQANNLDIDQLANAVKPWFDEMIDVSIARAISDLSNPRSRGRAADFLGLELIEAA' A
#
# COMPACT_ATOMS: atom_id res chain seq x y z
N MET A 1 -16.84 -15.10 13.19
CA MET A 1 -16.20 -13.77 13.25
C MET A 1 -16.46 -13.08 11.93
N ASN A 2 -17.43 -12.16 11.86
CA ASN A 2 -17.68 -11.38 10.64
C ASN A 2 -16.78 -10.14 10.67
N THR A 3 -15.48 -10.34 10.50
CA THR A 3 -14.58 -9.25 10.15
C THR A 3 -14.95 -8.82 8.74
N ARG A 4 -15.59 -7.65 8.60
CA ARG A 4 -15.68 -6.93 7.34
C ARG A 4 -14.24 -6.69 6.88
N THR A 5 -13.68 -7.62 6.11
CA THR A 5 -12.40 -7.49 5.46
C THR A 5 -12.50 -6.26 4.56
N ARG A 6 -11.97 -5.13 5.03
CA ARG A 6 -11.82 -3.92 4.23
C ARG A 6 -10.73 -4.24 3.22
N THR A 7 -11.11 -4.76 2.08
CA THR A 7 -10.16 -5.02 1.02
C THR A 7 -9.88 -3.73 0.27
N VAL A 8 -8.64 -3.58 -0.20
CA VAL A 8 -8.16 -2.42 -0.94
C VAL A 8 -7.42 -2.92 -2.17
N SER A 9 -7.61 -2.24 -3.29
CA SER A 9 -6.81 -2.40 -4.48
C SER A 9 -5.79 -1.27 -4.53
N VAL A 10 -4.55 -1.59 -4.84
CA VAL A 10 -3.44 -0.63 -4.94
C VAL A 10 -2.84 -0.66 -6.33
N HIS A 11 -2.78 0.50 -6.98
CA HIS A 11 -2.26 0.64 -8.34
C HIS A 11 -1.03 1.56 -8.30
N SER A 12 0.05 1.16 -8.95
CA SER A 12 1.25 1.99 -9.14
C SER A 12 1.48 2.22 -10.61
N GLN A 13 1.27 3.46 -11.06
CA GLN A 13 1.57 3.85 -12.45
C GLN A 13 3.07 3.86 -12.71
N ALA A 14 3.86 4.33 -11.74
CA ALA A 14 5.32 4.43 -11.85
C ALA A 14 6.00 3.06 -12.02
N LEU A 15 5.50 2.05 -11.32
CA LEU A 15 6.06 0.69 -11.35
C LEU A 15 5.32 -0.24 -12.32
N ASN A 16 4.23 0.24 -12.94
CA ASN A 16 3.32 -0.54 -13.76
C ASN A 16 2.87 -1.85 -13.06
N ARG A 17 2.57 -1.74 -11.76
CA ARG A 17 2.15 -2.87 -10.89
C ARG A 17 0.80 -2.56 -10.26
N GLN A 18 0.01 -3.60 -10.05
CA GLN A 18 -1.27 -3.51 -9.36
C GLN A 18 -1.47 -4.74 -8.47
N ALA A 19 -2.07 -4.53 -7.30
CA ALA A 19 -2.57 -5.60 -6.45
C ALA A 19 -4.02 -5.30 -6.12
N ASN A 20 -4.91 -6.26 -6.42
CA ASN A 20 -6.35 -6.08 -6.26
C ASN A 20 -6.85 -6.96 -5.11
N ASN A 21 -7.92 -6.51 -4.46
CA ASN A 21 -8.59 -7.24 -3.38
C ASN A 21 -7.65 -7.65 -2.24
N LEU A 22 -6.73 -6.76 -1.90
CA LEU A 22 -5.75 -7.00 -0.86
C LEU A 22 -6.35 -6.67 0.51
N ASP A 23 -6.06 -7.47 1.52
CA ASP A 23 -6.40 -7.09 2.87
C ASP A 23 -5.62 -5.82 3.27
N ILE A 24 -6.30 -4.86 3.87
CA ILE A 24 -5.69 -3.55 4.15
C ILE A 24 -4.55 -3.62 5.16
N ASP A 25 -4.53 -4.64 6.04
CA ASP A 25 -3.42 -4.89 6.95
C ASP A 25 -2.22 -5.53 6.24
N GLN A 26 -2.43 -6.16 5.07
CA GLN A 26 -1.37 -6.72 4.21
C GLN A 26 -0.82 -5.72 3.19
N LEU A 27 -1.39 -4.51 3.08
CA LEU A 27 -1.01 -3.50 2.09
C LEU A 27 0.49 -3.23 2.06
N ALA A 28 1.08 -2.96 3.22
CA ALA A 28 2.51 -2.69 3.34
C ALA A 28 3.35 -3.87 2.84
N ASN A 29 2.98 -5.10 3.18
CA ASN A 29 3.71 -6.30 2.77
C ASN A 29 3.61 -6.56 1.27
N ALA A 30 2.45 -6.28 0.66
CA ALA A 30 2.22 -6.51 -0.76
C ALA A 30 3.00 -5.53 -1.65
N VAL A 31 3.16 -4.28 -1.21
CA VAL A 31 3.91 -3.27 -1.97
C VAL A 31 5.40 -3.28 -1.66
N LYS A 32 5.83 -3.82 -0.52
CA LYS A 32 7.25 -3.96 -0.16
C LYS A 32 8.13 -4.52 -1.30
N PRO A 33 7.79 -5.63 -1.97
CA PRO A 33 8.61 -6.17 -3.07
C PRO A 33 8.61 -5.29 -4.33
N TRP A 34 7.80 -4.23 -4.41
CA TRP A 34 7.82 -3.29 -5.54
C TRP A 34 8.96 -2.29 -5.42
N PHE A 35 9.43 -2.05 -4.20
CA PHE A 35 10.48 -1.10 -3.88
C PHE A 35 11.77 -1.77 -3.38
N ASP A 36 11.90 -3.09 -3.51
CA ASP A 36 13.04 -3.85 -2.99
C ASP A 36 14.38 -3.42 -3.63
N GLU A 37 14.34 -3.02 -4.90
CA GLU A 37 15.51 -2.49 -5.63
C GLU A 37 15.86 -1.04 -5.22
N MET A 38 14.96 -0.33 -4.53
CA MET A 38 15.16 1.04 -4.06
C MET A 38 15.56 1.05 -2.59
N ILE A 39 16.86 1.16 -2.32
CA ILE A 39 17.39 1.24 -0.96
C ILE A 39 17.27 2.68 -0.44
N ASP A 40 16.05 3.09 -0.04
CA ASP A 40 15.77 4.39 0.58
C ASP A 40 15.00 4.23 1.90
N VAL A 41 15.51 4.87 2.96
CA VAL A 41 14.91 4.86 4.30
C VAL A 41 13.53 5.51 4.33
N SER A 42 13.30 6.49 3.46
CA SER A 42 12.02 7.22 3.32
C SER A 42 10.96 6.30 2.72
N ILE A 43 11.34 5.49 1.73
CA ILE A 43 10.47 4.49 1.12
C ILE A 43 10.11 3.41 2.14
N ALA A 44 11.10 2.88 2.87
CA ALA A 44 10.85 1.89 3.92
C ALA A 44 9.88 2.42 5.00
N ARG A 45 10.03 3.70 5.37
CA ARG A 45 9.13 4.36 6.32
C ARG A 45 7.72 4.55 5.75
N ALA A 46 7.61 5.01 4.50
CA ALA A 46 6.31 5.18 3.84
C ALA A 46 5.57 3.83 3.73
N ILE A 47 6.27 2.73 3.39
CA ILE A 47 5.69 1.38 3.37
C ILE A 47 5.16 1.00 4.76
N SER A 48 5.92 1.28 5.83
CA SER A 48 5.44 1.04 7.21
C SER A 48 4.23 1.92 7.57
N ASP A 49 4.18 3.16 7.09
CA ASP A 49 3.08 4.10 7.34
C ASP A 49 1.79 3.70 6.60
N LEU A 50 1.84 2.85 5.57
CA LEU A 50 0.65 2.29 4.91
C LEU A 50 -0.21 1.43 5.85
N SER A 51 0.40 0.79 6.85
CA SER A 51 -0.34 0.06 7.88
C SER A 51 -1.11 0.98 8.83
N ASN A 52 -0.75 2.26 8.91
CA ASN A 52 -1.43 3.23 9.77
C ASN A 52 -2.55 3.95 8.99
N PRO A 53 -3.84 3.78 9.38
CA PRO A 53 -4.96 4.43 8.67
C PRO A 53 -4.84 5.95 8.55
N ARG A 54 -4.21 6.62 9.53
CA ARG A 54 -4.05 8.08 9.54
C ARG A 54 -2.96 8.58 8.59
N SER A 55 -1.94 7.75 8.35
CA SER A 55 -0.80 8.11 7.49
C SER A 55 -0.88 7.49 6.10
N ARG A 56 -1.71 6.45 5.92
CA ARG A 56 -1.81 5.65 4.70
C ARG A 56 -2.00 6.46 3.44
N GLY A 57 -2.95 7.40 3.42
CA GLY A 57 -3.19 8.22 2.23
C GLY A 57 -1.95 9.03 1.82
N ARG A 58 -1.23 9.58 2.81
CA ARG A 58 -0.01 10.35 2.59
C ARG A 58 1.17 9.48 2.17
N ALA A 59 1.28 8.28 2.75
CA ALA A 59 2.28 7.30 2.37
C ALA A 59 2.06 6.77 0.96
N ALA A 60 0.81 6.52 0.57
CA ALA A 60 0.45 6.09 -0.77
C ALA A 60 0.81 7.17 -1.80
N ASP A 61 0.45 8.42 -1.54
CA ASP A 61 0.83 9.57 -2.37
C ASP A 61 2.34 9.69 -2.54
N PHE A 62 3.11 9.60 -1.45
CA PHE A 62 4.58 9.63 -1.49
C PHE A 62 5.18 8.50 -2.34
N LEU A 63 4.60 7.30 -2.26
CA LEU A 63 5.04 6.13 -3.02
C LEU A 63 4.48 6.09 -4.46
N GLY A 64 3.66 7.06 -4.86
CA GLY A 64 2.98 7.07 -6.16
C GLY A 64 1.97 5.92 -6.31
N LEU A 65 1.31 5.56 -5.21
CA LEU A 65 0.32 4.50 -5.11
C LEU A 65 -1.09 5.09 -5.03
N GLU A 66 -1.96 4.60 -5.90
CA GLU A 66 -3.39 4.87 -5.85
C GLU A 66 -4.10 3.76 -5.07
N LEU A 67 -4.81 4.13 -4.01
CA LEU A 67 -5.57 3.18 -3.17
C LEU A 67 -7.06 3.29 -3.46
N ILE A 68 -7.66 2.16 -3.82
CA ILE A 68 -9.08 2.02 -4.15
C ILE A 68 -9.68 1.05 -3.15
N GLU A 69 -10.45 1.56 -2.19
CA GLU A 69 -11.15 0.73 -1.21
C GLU A 69 -12.30 -0.03 -1.90
N ALA A 70 -12.43 -1.33 -1.61
CA ALA A 70 -13.59 -2.10 -2.04
C ALA A 70 -14.79 -1.72 -1.15
N ALA A 71 -15.86 -1.23 -1.79
CA ALA A 71 -17.10 -0.79 -1.14
C ALA A 71 -17.95 -1.94 -0.58
#